data_AF-A0A382U8F8-F1
#
_entry.id   AF-A0A382U8F8-F1
#
_cell.length_a   1.000
_cell.length_b   1.000
_cell.length_c   1.000
_cell.angle_alpha   90.00
_cell.angle_beta   90.00
_cell.angle_gamma   90.00
#
_symmetry.space_group_name_H-M   'P 1'
#
loop_
_entity.id
_entity.type
_entity.pdbx_description
1 polymer ?
#
loop_
_entity_poly.entity_id
_entity_poly.type
_entity_poly.pdbx_seq_one_letter_code
_entity_poly.pdbx_strand_id
1 'polypeptide(L)'
;PEIRSMQSGSKMASFSIATSKRWKDRNTQEQKEKTSWHNIVIFGDGLVDIVEKYVKKGSKLYVEGELQTRKWQDQEGKDRYTTEVILQGYNCNLTLLDSRNQSNNSIDNQSDTKQDNSVSNDSLGSNSSDSSDLDEDIPF
;
A
#
# COMPACT_ATOMS: atom_id res chain seq x y z
N PRO A 1 -12.75 -4.47 -7.18
CA PRO A 1 -13.91 -3.80 -6.55
C PRO A 1 -15.16 -4.17 -7.34
N GLU A 2 -16.32 -4.28 -6.69
CA GLU A 2 -17.61 -4.45 -7.36
C GLU A 2 -18.29 -3.08 -7.43
N ILE A 3 -18.75 -2.68 -8.62
CA ILE A 3 -19.51 -1.45 -8.83
C ILE A 3 -20.94 -1.82 -9.18
N ARG A 4 -21.92 -1.19 -8.53
CA ARG A 4 -23.34 -1.42 -8.74
C ARG A 4 -24.07 -0.11 -8.93
N SER A 5 -24.88 0.00 -9.97
CA SER A 5 -25.80 1.12 -10.16
C SER A 5 -27.06 0.90 -9.33
N MET A 6 -27.49 1.93 -8.59
CA MET A 6 -28.72 1.92 -7.82
C MET A 6 -29.90 2.43 -8.66
N GLN A 7 -31.13 2.10 -8.25
CA GLN A 7 -32.35 2.54 -8.94
C GLN A 7 -32.53 4.06 -8.96
N SER A 8 -31.91 4.76 -8.00
CA SER A 8 -31.82 6.22 -7.92
C SER A 8 -30.90 6.85 -8.98
N GLY A 9 -30.13 6.05 -9.73
CA GLY A 9 -29.12 6.53 -10.68
C GLY A 9 -27.73 6.75 -10.07
N SER A 10 -27.60 6.73 -8.74
CA SER A 10 -26.31 6.79 -8.05
C SER A 10 -25.54 5.46 -8.18
N LYS A 11 -24.22 5.51 -8.06
CA LYS A 11 -23.39 4.30 -8.05
C LYS A 11 -22.96 3.94 -6.63
N MET A 12 -22.72 2.66 -6.40
CA MET A 12 -22.16 2.12 -5.17
C MET A 12 -20.93 1.27 -5.51
N ALA A 13 -19.84 1.43 -4.76
CA ALA A 13 -18.70 0.53 -4.83
C ALA A 13 -18.58 -0.28 -3.54
N SER A 14 -18.25 -1.56 -3.66
CA SER A 14 -17.93 -2.43 -2.53
C SER A 14 -16.68 -3.27 -2.79
N PHE A 15 -15.87 -3.47 -1.75
CA PHE A 15 -14.69 -4.33 -1.79
C PHE A 15 -14.20 -4.67 -0.38
N SER A 16 -13.30 -5.64 -0.28
CA SER A 16 -12.65 -6.01 0.98
C SER A 16 -11.19 -5.53 1.02
N ILE A 17 -10.76 -5.05 2.18
CA ILE A 17 -9.36 -4.73 2.49
C ILE A 17 -8.83 -5.70 3.53
N ALA A 18 -7.69 -6.31 3.24
CA ALA A 18 -6.92 -7.07 4.22
C ALA A 18 -5.96 -6.16 4.98
N THR A 19 -5.93 -6.27 6.31
CA THR A 19 -4.85 -5.74 7.14
C THR A 19 -4.22 -6.88 7.94
N SER A 20 -2.90 -6.90 8.03
CA SER A 20 -2.16 -7.99 8.67
C SER A 20 -1.29 -7.46 9.81
N LYS A 21 -1.28 -8.20 10.93
CA LYS A 21 -0.40 -7.93 12.07
C LYS A 21 0.49 -9.14 12.30
N ARG A 22 1.79 -8.91 12.47
CA ARG A 22 2.78 -9.91 12.86
C ARG A 22 3.25 -9.65 14.30
N TRP A 23 3.37 -10.70 15.09
CA TRP A 23 3.89 -10.60 16.47
C TRP A 23 4.53 -11.92 16.92
N LYS A 24 5.45 -11.84 17.87
CA LYS A 24 6.03 -13.02 18.53
C LYS A 24 5.11 -13.47 19.68
N ASP A 25 4.71 -14.73 19.70
CA ASP A 25 3.95 -15.31 20.81
C ASP A 25 4.83 -15.40 22.06
N ARG A 26 4.30 -14.95 23.20
CA ARG A 26 5.07 -14.92 24.46
C ARG A 26 5.33 -16.31 25.03
N ASN A 27 4.41 -17.25 24.82
CA ASN A 27 4.51 -18.60 25.38
C ASN A 27 5.34 -19.50 24.48
N THR A 28 5.09 -19.48 23.17
CA THR A 28 5.76 -20.39 22.22
C THR A 28 7.03 -19.81 21.62
N GLN A 29 7.28 -18.50 21.78
CA GLN A 29 8.39 -17.78 21.14
C GLN A 29 8.37 -17.82 19.59
N GLU A 30 7.27 -18.27 18.98
CA GLU A 30 7.11 -18.34 17.53
C GLU A 30 6.57 -17.04 16.94
N GLN A 31 6.88 -16.78 15.67
CA GLN A 31 6.27 -15.68 14.92
C GLN A 31 4.86 -16.08 14.47
N LYS A 32 3.87 -15.23 14.77
CA LYS A 32 2.48 -15.38 14.35
C LYS A 32 2.05 -14.23 13.46
N GLU A 33 1.12 -14.52 12.55
CA GLU A 33 0.48 -13.55 11.67
C GLU A 33 -1.04 -13.69 11.76
N LYS A 34 -1.76 -12.56 11.79
CA LYS A 34 -3.22 -12.52 11.71
C LYS A 34 -3.63 -11.48 10.69
N THR A 35 -4.47 -11.92 9.76
CA THR A 35 -5.09 -11.07 8.74
C THR A 35 -6.55 -10.84 9.08
N SER A 36 -6.95 -9.58 9.11
CA SER A 36 -8.33 -9.13 9.28
C SER A 36 -8.85 -8.57 7.96
N TRP A 37 -10.08 -8.93 7.60
CA TRP A 37 -10.74 -8.45 6.39
C TRP A 37 -11.82 -7.44 6.76
N HIS A 38 -11.76 -6.27 6.13
CA HIS A 38 -12.67 -5.15 6.36
C HIS A 38 -13.53 -4.98 5.11
N ASN A 39 -14.84 -4.96 5.26
CA ASN A 39 -15.75 -4.69 4.15
C ASN A 39 -15.94 -3.18 4.01
N ILE A 40 -15.61 -2.64 2.86
CA ILE A 40 -15.71 -1.23 2.53
C ILE A 40 -16.88 -1.03 1.58
N VAL A 41 -17.75 -0.07 1.89
CA VAL A 41 -18.89 0.31 1.05
C VAL A 41 -18.86 1.82 0.83
N ILE A 42 -18.94 2.24 -0.43
CA ILE A 42 -18.79 3.64 -0.83
C ILE A 42 -20.04 4.06 -1.60
N PHE A 43 -20.67 5.14 -1.13
CA PHE A 43 -21.83 5.76 -1.77
C PHE A 43 -21.52 7.12 -2.40
N GLY A 44 -20.38 7.74 -2.07
CA GLY A 44 -19.97 9.01 -2.66
C GLY A 44 -19.56 8.86 -4.12
N ASP A 45 -20.34 9.41 -5.06
CA ASP A 45 -20.14 9.22 -6.51
C ASP A 45 -18.72 9.53 -6.97
N GLY A 46 -18.11 10.61 -6.48
CA GLY A 46 -16.73 10.97 -6.84
C GLY A 46 -15.69 9.94 -6.39
N LEU A 47 -15.88 9.33 -5.21
CA LEU A 47 -14.99 8.26 -4.73
C LEU A 47 -15.25 6.96 -5.47
N VAL A 48 -16.50 6.66 -5.82
CA VAL A 48 -16.87 5.50 -6.63
C VAL A 48 -16.18 5.55 -7.99
N ASP A 49 -16.20 6.71 -8.67
CA ASP A 49 -15.54 6.88 -9.95
C ASP A 49 -14.01 6.71 -9.86
N ILE A 50 -13.39 7.15 -8.75
CA ILE A 50 -11.96 6.91 -8.49
C ILE A 50 -11.69 5.41 -8.31
N VAL A 51 -12.52 4.72 -7.53
CA VAL A 51 -12.39 3.28 -7.30
C VAL A 51 -12.59 2.49 -8.58
N GLU A 52 -13.59 2.84 -9.38
CA GLU A 52 -13.87 2.22 -10.68
C GLU A 52 -12.68 2.35 -11.64
N LYS A 53 -12.05 3.53 -11.69
CA LYS A 53 -10.96 3.82 -12.64
C LYS A 53 -9.60 3.29 -12.21
N TYR A 54 -9.29 3.32 -10.91
CA TYR A 54 -7.92 3.15 -10.44
C TYR A 54 -7.71 1.98 -9.49
N VAL A 55 -8.75 1.48 -8.83
CA VAL A 55 -8.60 0.44 -7.82
C VAL A 55 -8.73 -0.94 -8.45
N LYS A 56 -7.70 -1.76 -8.28
CA LYS A 56 -7.66 -3.16 -8.71
C LYS A 56 -7.32 -4.08 -7.55
N LYS A 57 -7.41 -5.40 -7.76
CA LYS A 57 -6.97 -6.37 -6.76
C LYS A 57 -5.50 -6.12 -6.42
N GLY A 58 -5.20 -6.03 -5.12
CA GLY A 58 -3.85 -5.78 -4.62
C GLY A 58 -3.48 -4.31 -4.48
N SER A 59 -4.34 -3.37 -4.90
CA SER A 59 -4.10 -1.94 -4.66
C SER A 59 -4.04 -1.63 -3.17
N LYS A 60 -3.04 -0.85 -2.78
CA LYS A 60 -2.90 -0.34 -1.42
C LYS A 60 -3.67 0.97 -1.30
N LEU A 61 -4.53 1.04 -0.29
CA LEU A 61 -5.44 2.15 -0.07
C LEU A 61 -5.38 2.62 1.37
N TYR A 62 -5.49 3.92 1.57
CA TYR A 62 -5.94 4.51 2.83
C TYR A 62 -7.44 4.79 2.71
N VAL A 63 -8.19 4.45 3.75
CA VAL A 63 -9.64 4.57 3.80
C VAL A 63 -10.05 5.11 5.16
N GLU A 64 -10.83 6.18 5.14
CA GLU A 64 -11.46 6.79 6.31
C GLU A 64 -12.97 6.87 6.07
N GLY A 65 -13.75 6.39 7.03
CA GLY A 65 -15.21 6.39 6.96
C GLY A 65 -15.83 6.02 8.29
N GLU A 66 -17.14 5.80 8.30
CA GLU A 66 -17.92 5.48 9.50
C GLU A 66 -18.10 3.97 9.63
N LEU A 67 -17.98 3.45 10.86
CA LEU A 67 -18.29 2.04 11.12
C LEU A 67 -19.79 1.85 11.34
N GLN A 68 -20.44 1.07 10.48
CA GLN A 68 -21.86 0.76 10.62
C GLN A 68 -22.07 -0.74 10.76
N THR A 69 -22.92 -1.13 11.71
CA THR A 69 -23.32 -2.53 11.89
C THR A 69 -24.78 -2.68 11.51
N ARG A 70 -25.05 -3.47 10.48
CA ARG A 70 -26.42 -3.79 10.07
C ARG A 70 -26.82 -5.19 10.49
N LYS A 71 -28.09 -5.32 10.87
CA LYS A 71 -28.75 -6.59 11.17
C LYS A 71 -29.46 -7.09 9.91
N TRP A 72 -29.30 -8.36 9.58
CA TRP A 72 -30.02 -9.03 8.49
C TRP A 72 -30.37 -10.45 8.89
N GLN A 73 -31.36 -11.06 8.26
CA GLN A 73 -31.74 -12.45 8.51
C GLN A 73 -31.19 -13.36 7.43
N ASP A 74 -30.58 -14.47 7.84
CA ASP A 74 -30.20 -15.51 6.89
C ASP A 74 -31.40 -16.34 6.42
N GLN A 75 -31.16 -17.28 5.51
CA GLN A 75 -32.21 -18.12 4.92
C GLN A 75 -32.92 -18.99 5.97
N GLU A 76 -32.29 -19.25 7.12
CA GLU A 76 -32.86 -20.00 8.24
C GLU A 76 -33.64 -19.10 9.21
N GLY A 77 -33.74 -17.79 8.92
CA GLY A 77 -34.41 -16.81 9.77
C GLY A 77 -33.59 -16.37 10.98
N LYS A 78 -32.30 -16.72 11.07
CA LYS A 78 -31.45 -16.30 12.19
C LYS A 78 -30.90 -14.90 11.95
N ASP A 79 -30.88 -14.13 13.02
CA ASP A 79 -30.30 -12.79 13.01
C ASP A 79 -28.78 -12.85 12.86
N ARG A 80 -28.27 -12.13 11.86
CA ARG A 80 -26.85 -11.95 11.57
C ARG A 80 -26.50 -10.46 11.63
N TYR A 81 -25.26 -10.19 12.02
CA TYR A 81 -24.72 -8.85 12.11
C TYR A 81 -23.51 -8.75 11.20
N THR A 82 -23.48 -7.70 10.38
CA THR A 82 -22.33 -7.39 9.54
C THR A 82 -21.89 -5.98 9.84
N THR A 83 -20.62 -5.82 10.17
CA THR A 83 -19.98 -4.52 10.36
C THR A 83 -19.22 -4.14 9.10
N GLU A 84 -19.47 -2.94 8.60
CA GLU A 84 -18.96 -2.39 7.34
C GLU A 84 -18.38 -0.99 7.60
N VAL A 85 -17.37 -0.60 6.83
CA VAL A 85 -16.85 0.77 6.81
C VAL A 85 -17.53 1.51 5.66
N ILE A 86 -18.31 2.53 5.99
CA ILE A 86 -19.16 3.27 5.07
C ILE A 86 -18.53 4.61 4.75
N LEU A 87 -18.38 4.89 3.45
CA LEU A 87 -17.91 6.18 2.93
C LEU A 87 -19.09 6.90 2.29
N GLN A 88 -19.70 7.80 3.07
CA GLN A 88 -20.84 8.60 2.68
C GLN A 88 -20.71 10.01 3.27
N GLY A 89 -21.11 11.03 2.50
CA GLY A 89 -21.07 12.42 2.94
C GLY A 89 -19.66 13.02 2.96
N TYR A 90 -19.49 14.11 3.71
CA TYR A 90 -18.26 14.92 3.71
C TYR A 90 -17.15 14.39 4.63
N ASN A 91 -17.48 13.51 5.60
CA ASN A 91 -16.54 13.01 6.60
C ASN A 91 -15.92 11.66 6.18
N CYS A 92 -15.50 11.55 4.93
CA CYS A 92 -14.86 10.33 4.43
C CYS A 92 -13.72 10.64 3.46
N ASN A 93 -12.74 9.74 3.40
CA ASN A 93 -11.58 9.89 2.52
C ASN A 93 -11.14 8.53 1.97
N LEU A 94 -10.70 8.53 0.71
CA LEU A 94 -9.99 7.41 0.11
C LEU A 94 -8.77 7.95 -0.63
N THR A 95 -7.60 7.40 -0.30
CA THR A 95 -6.33 7.77 -0.93
C THR A 95 -5.66 6.52 -1.49
N LEU A 96 -5.23 6.59 -2.75
CA LEU A 96 -4.43 5.53 -3.36
C LEU A 96 -2.99 5.64 -2.85
N LEU A 97 -2.46 4.54 -2.31
CA LEU A 97 -1.10 4.47 -1.77
C LEU A 97 -0.14 3.70 -2.68
N ASP A 98 -0.62 3.23 -3.83
CA ASP A 98 0.23 2.60 -4.84
C ASP A 98 1.20 3.65 -5.41
N SER A 99 2.50 3.37 -5.36
CA SER A 99 3.49 4.16 -6.09
C SER A 99 3.16 4.03 -7.58
N ARG A 100 2.93 5.15 -8.27
CA ARG A 100 2.85 5.18 -9.73
C ARG A 100 4.09 4.47 -10.24
N ASN A 101 3.93 3.28 -10.83
CA ASN A 101 5.02 2.47 -11.38
C ASN A 101 6.02 3.41 -12.04
N GLN A 102 7.17 3.61 -11.39
CA GLN A 102 8.28 4.31 -11.99
C GLN A 102 8.73 3.36 -13.08
N SER A 103 8.28 3.62 -14.30
CA SER A 103 8.76 2.92 -15.48
C SER A 103 10.27 3.04 -15.43
N ASN A 104 10.96 1.97 -15.04
CA ASN A 104 12.39 1.82 -15.21
C ASN A 104 12.63 1.85 -16.72
N ASN A 105 12.78 3.06 -17.25
CA ASN A 105 13.33 3.31 -18.55
C ASN A 105 14.82 3.01 -18.38
N SER A 106 15.17 1.73 -18.50
CA SER A 106 16.55 1.28 -18.59
C SER A 106 17.16 1.99 -19.80
N ILE A 107 17.86 3.09 -19.52
CA ILE A 107 18.76 3.74 -20.47
C ILE A 107 19.84 2.70 -20.76
N ASP A 108 19.75 2.09 -21.93
CA ASP A 108 20.77 1.22 -22.50
C ASP A 108 21.99 2.10 -22.80
N ASN A 109 22.90 2.19 -21.83
CA ASN A 109 24.20 2.81 -22.02
C ASN A 109 25.05 1.84 -22.84
N GLN A 110 24.87 1.91 -24.17
CA GLN A 110 25.73 1.26 -25.14
C GLN A 110 27.10 1.97 -25.13
N SER A 111 28.01 1.52 -24.28
CA SER A 111 29.40 1.95 -24.25
C SER A 111 30.16 1.29 -25.40
N ASP A 112 30.18 1.98 -26.55
CA ASP A 112 31.04 1.70 -27.68
C ASP A 112 32.51 1.94 -27.26
N THR A 113 33.21 0.87 -26.87
CA THR A 113 34.61 0.95 -26.47
C THR A 113 35.50 0.84 -27.71
N LYS A 114 35.94 1.98 -28.23
CA LYS A 114 37.12 2.09 -29.09
C LYS A 114 37.87 3.39 -28.79
N GLN A 115 38.93 3.31 -28.00
CA GLN A 115 40.20 3.95 -28.40
C GLN A 115 41.38 3.48 -27.56
N ASP A 116 42.32 2.92 -28.29
CA ASP A 116 43.72 2.65 -27.96
C ASP A 116 44.47 3.96 -27.69
N ASN A 117 45.28 3.99 -26.63
CA ASN A 117 46.56 4.71 -26.65
C ASN A 117 47.42 4.36 -25.43
N SER A 118 48.54 3.72 -25.76
CA SER A 118 49.72 3.49 -24.92
C SER A 118 50.40 4.79 -24.48
N VAL A 119 50.62 4.99 -23.18
CA VAL A 119 51.85 5.60 -22.65
C VAL A 119 52.08 5.08 -21.22
N SER A 120 53.23 4.46 -20.99
CA SER A 120 53.74 4.08 -19.68
C SER A 120 54.30 5.31 -18.96
N ASN A 121 53.93 5.53 -17.69
CA ASN A 121 54.83 6.17 -16.75
C ASN A 121 54.60 5.67 -15.32
N ASP A 122 55.73 5.40 -14.68
CA ASP A 122 55.96 4.76 -13.39
C ASP A 122 55.77 5.74 -12.21
N SER A 123 55.22 5.30 -11.07
CA SER A 123 55.68 5.66 -9.72
C SER A 123 54.74 5.18 -8.62
N LEU A 124 55.35 4.56 -7.61
CA LEU A 124 54.79 4.02 -6.36
C LEU A 124 54.13 5.09 -5.46
N GLY A 125 53.12 4.67 -4.68
CA GLY A 125 52.58 5.41 -3.55
C GLY A 125 51.75 4.53 -2.60
N SER A 126 52.30 4.31 -1.40
CA SER A 126 51.87 3.42 -0.32
C SER A 126 50.49 3.70 0.32
N ASN A 127 49.90 2.59 0.79
CA ASN A 127 48.92 2.43 1.88
C ASN A 127 49.02 3.42 3.06
N SER A 128 47.87 3.69 3.71
CA SER A 128 47.55 3.54 5.16
C SER A 128 46.51 4.61 5.57
N SER A 129 45.25 4.25 5.86
CA SER A 129 44.71 3.80 7.17
C SER A 129 44.06 4.93 7.96
N ASP A 130 42.83 4.64 8.41
CA ASP A 130 42.30 4.97 9.76
C ASP A 130 41.89 6.43 10.05
N SER A 131 40.60 6.65 10.31
CA SER A 131 40.12 7.05 11.63
C SER A 131 38.61 7.37 11.63
N SER A 132 37.93 6.76 12.59
CA SER A 132 36.60 7.00 13.12
C SER A 132 36.28 8.47 13.43
N ASP A 133 35.20 9.02 12.87
CA ASP A 133 34.63 10.34 13.24
C ASP A 133 33.09 10.38 13.03
N LEU A 134 32.32 9.46 13.62
CA LEU A 134 30.84 9.48 13.50
C LEU A 134 30.08 9.29 14.82
N ASP A 135 30.70 9.56 15.98
CA ASP A 135 30.08 9.32 17.30
C ASP A 135 30.13 10.54 18.26
N GLU A 136 30.07 11.78 17.78
CA GLU A 136 29.88 12.96 18.65
C GLU A 136 28.88 13.94 18.04
N ASP A 137 27.72 14.10 18.70
CA ASP A 137 26.75 15.23 18.64
C ASP A 137 25.30 14.87 18.27
N ILE A 138 24.59 14.22 19.21
CA ILE A 138 23.13 14.35 19.30
C ILE A 138 22.79 14.93 20.69
N PRO A 139 22.51 16.24 20.82
CA PRO A 139 22.07 16.83 22.08
C PRO A 139 20.59 16.49 22.37
N PHE A 140 20.30 16.27 23.66
CA PHE A 140 19.00 15.95 24.26
C PHE A 140 17.96 17.07 24.13
#